data_AF-A0A3N5VWE0-F1
#
_entry.id   AF-A0A3N5VWE0-F1
#
_cell.length_a   1.000
_cell.length_b   1.000
_cell.length_c   1.000
_cell.angle_alpha   90.00
_cell.angle_beta   90.00
_cell.angle_gamma   90.00
#
_symmetry.space_group_name_H-M   'P 1'
#
loop_
_entity.id
_entity.type
_entity.pdbx_description
1 polymer ?
#
loop_
_entity_poly.entity_id
_entity_poly.type
_entity_poly.pdbx_seq_one_letter_code
_entity_poly.pdbx_strand_id
1 'polypeptide(L)'
;MTLAQSVAATTRQLCYRLWIDNVLFPAGPISGAANVSRIIVDKMSPVPVCSIDVDNIPSWVKRGQTIHVDAGYDGFYQRVFTGTVQDRSRGLGAGTINCMGESFKIERGIEIPARNVDGHTVDEAIEDILDYVGVDNYNVVAPAFTLGTASSPVLDRMTAPAMLELLMGIDGCMRMETGSGRVIIRQVEGLPSSTPFMSYGTTTAAGIIAGETREDPTYFRNRVIVTGA
;
A
#
# COMPACT_ATOMS: atom_id res chain seq x y z
N MET A 1 27.58 3.93 12.53
CA MET A 1 26.31 3.56 13.18
C MET A 1 25.37 3.08 12.08
N THR A 2 24.77 1.90 12.22
CA THR A 2 23.84 1.33 11.21
C THR A 2 22.42 1.84 11.42
N LEU A 3 21.54 1.71 10.41
CA LEU A 3 20.12 2.03 10.54
C LEU A 3 19.51 1.29 11.75
N ALA A 4 19.79 0.00 11.92
CA ALA A 4 19.32 -0.79 13.06
C ALA A 4 19.82 -0.26 14.42
N GLN A 5 21.06 0.24 14.50
CA GLN A 5 21.62 0.86 15.72
C GLN A 5 21.01 2.24 16.00
N SER A 6 20.78 3.04 14.95
CA SER A 6 20.04 4.30 15.08
C SER A 6 18.62 4.03 15.54
N VAL A 7 17.97 2.96 15.03
CA VAL A 7 16.61 2.52 15.38
C VAL A 7 16.48 2.05 16.84
N ALA A 8 17.57 1.99 17.62
CA ALA A 8 17.56 1.69 19.05
C ALA A 8 17.96 2.86 19.99
N ALA A 9 18.35 4.04 19.49
CA ALA A 9 18.77 5.19 20.32
C ALA A 9 17.60 5.97 20.95
N THR A 10 17.76 6.52 22.16
CA THR A 10 16.71 7.22 22.94
C THR A 10 16.47 8.68 22.52
N THR A 11 17.43 9.31 21.84
CA THR A 11 17.35 10.69 21.34
C THR A 11 17.55 10.66 19.82
N ARG A 12 16.46 10.55 19.07
CA ARG A 12 16.48 10.61 17.61
C ARG A 12 15.67 11.79 17.13
N GLN A 13 16.13 12.39 16.04
CA GLN A 13 15.31 13.32 15.30
C GLN A 13 14.66 12.58 14.12
N LEU A 14 13.33 12.56 14.08
CA LEU A 14 12.60 12.08 12.91
C LEU A 14 12.94 13.00 11.73
N CYS A 15 13.35 12.41 10.62
CA CYS A 15 13.62 13.12 9.37
C CYS A 15 12.75 12.54 8.27
N TYR A 16 12.26 13.41 7.38
CA TYR A 16 11.54 13.01 6.18
C TYR A 16 12.09 13.74 4.96
N ARG A 17 11.99 13.09 3.81
CA ARG A 17 12.24 13.68 2.49
C ARG A 17 11.02 13.39 1.63
N LEU A 18 10.44 14.46 1.14
CA LEU A 18 9.32 14.39 0.23
C LEU A 18 9.82 14.74 -1.16
N TRP A 19 9.45 13.95 -2.16
CA TRP A 19 9.82 14.22 -3.55
C TRP A 19 8.56 14.20 -4.40
N ILE A 20 8.42 15.18 -5.28
CA ILE A 20 7.32 15.27 -6.24
C ILE A 20 7.95 15.43 -7.63
N ASP A 21 7.70 14.51 -8.55
CA ASP A 21 8.36 14.42 -9.88
C ASP A 21 9.89 14.60 -9.81
N ASN A 22 10.52 13.91 -8.86
CA ASN A 22 11.97 13.98 -8.58
C ASN A 22 12.49 15.35 -8.12
N VAL A 23 11.61 16.27 -7.73
CA VAL A 23 11.98 17.52 -7.06
C VAL A 23 11.79 17.34 -5.55
N LEU A 24 12.86 17.56 -4.79
CA LEU A 24 12.80 17.53 -3.32
C LEU A 24 11.86 18.64 -2.82
N PHE A 25 11.03 18.35 -1.84
CA PHE A 25 10.08 19.28 -1.23
C PHE A 25 10.49 19.52 0.24
N PRO A 26 10.52 20.78 0.71
CA PRO A 26 10.25 22.02 -0.02
C PRO A 26 11.51 22.61 -0.68
N ALA A 27 11.85 22.16 -1.88
CA ALA A 27 12.89 22.74 -2.73
C ALA A 27 12.42 22.77 -4.19
N GLY A 28 11.49 23.67 -4.49
CA GLY A 28 11.08 23.99 -5.86
C GLY A 28 11.78 25.25 -6.40
N PRO A 29 11.73 25.52 -7.71
CA PRO A 29 12.43 26.64 -8.36
C PRO A 29 11.91 28.05 -8.00
N ILE A 30 11.00 28.19 -7.03
CA ILE A 30 10.35 29.46 -6.69
C ILE A 30 10.41 29.64 -5.16
N SER A 31 10.96 30.77 -4.71
CA SER A 31 11.10 31.11 -3.29
C SER A 31 9.73 31.29 -2.62
N GLY A 32 9.48 30.46 -1.62
CA GLY A 32 8.26 30.39 -0.84
C GLY A 32 8.26 29.04 -0.13
N ALA A 33 9.17 28.88 0.82
CA ALA A 33 9.42 27.59 1.47
C ALA A 33 8.13 27.11 2.14
N ALA A 34 7.56 26.03 1.58
CA ALA A 34 6.41 25.39 2.17
C ALA A 34 6.87 24.51 3.34
N ASN A 35 6.52 24.83 4.57
CA ASN A 35 6.82 23.97 5.70
C ASN A 35 5.85 22.80 5.74
N VAL A 36 6.38 21.57 5.81
CA VAL A 36 5.58 20.36 6.05
C VAL A 36 5.32 20.27 7.55
N SER A 37 4.05 20.36 7.95
CA SER A 37 3.65 20.27 9.35
C SER A 37 3.33 18.83 9.76
N ARG A 38 2.84 18.01 8.83
CA ARG A 38 2.45 16.63 9.10
C ARG A 38 2.49 15.77 7.85
N ILE A 39 2.88 14.50 8.01
CA ILE A 39 2.74 13.45 7.00
C ILE A 39 2.05 12.26 7.66
N ILE A 40 0.92 11.83 7.08
CA ILE A 40 0.21 10.62 7.48
C ILE A 40 0.31 9.64 6.33
N VAL A 41 0.75 8.42 6.61
CA VAL A 41 0.75 7.31 5.66
C VAL A 41 -0.08 6.19 6.27
N ASP A 42 -1.17 5.81 5.59
CA ASP A 42 -1.96 4.64 5.93
C ASP A 42 -1.73 3.55 4.87
N LYS A 43 -1.41 2.34 5.33
CA LYS A 43 -1.15 1.15 4.50
C LYS A 43 -2.13 0.00 4.78
N MET A 44 -3.03 0.19 5.73
CA MET A 44 -4.01 -0.84 6.13
C MET A 44 -5.24 -0.80 5.22
N SER A 45 -5.46 0.32 4.54
CA SER A 45 -6.47 0.46 3.50
C SER A 45 -6.10 -0.36 2.24
N PRO A 46 -7.08 -0.87 1.46
CA PRO A 46 -6.82 -1.60 0.21
C PRO A 46 -5.96 -0.83 -0.80
N VAL A 47 -5.96 0.51 -0.68
CA VAL A 47 -5.06 1.44 -1.36
C VAL A 47 -4.30 2.20 -0.29
N PRO A 48 -2.96 2.19 -0.30
CA PRO A 48 -2.20 3.05 0.58
C PRO A 48 -2.51 4.52 0.27
N VAL A 49 -2.74 5.31 1.32
CA VAL A 49 -3.00 6.74 1.20
C VAL A 49 -1.94 7.52 1.95
N CYS A 50 -1.58 8.68 1.41
CA CYS A 50 -0.71 9.62 2.08
C CYS A 50 -1.32 11.02 2.07
N SER A 51 -1.41 11.63 3.25
CA SER A 51 -1.86 13.00 3.41
C SER A 51 -0.71 13.84 3.97
N ILE A 52 -0.40 14.95 3.29
CA ILE A 52 0.72 15.82 3.62
C ILE A 52 0.16 17.21 3.88
N ASP A 53 0.29 17.68 5.11
CA ASP A 53 -0.10 19.02 5.50
C ASP A 53 1.08 19.97 5.38
N VAL A 54 0.83 21.10 4.72
CA VAL A 54 1.79 22.16 4.45
C VAL A 54 1.17 23.51 4.82
N ASP A 55 2.00 24.51 5.10
CA ASP A 55 1.55 25.90 5.28
C ASP A 55 1.06 26.55 3.98
N ASN A 56 1.65 26.19 2.84
CA ASN A 56 1.25 26.65 1.52
C ASN A 56 1.59 25.61 0.45
N ILE A 57 0.63 25.25 -0.40
CA ILE A 57 0.89 24.32 -1.52
C ILE A 57 1.51 25.11 -2.68
N PRO A 58 2.76 24.79 -3.09
CA PRO A 58 3.38 25.46 -4.22
C PRO A 58 2.55 25.32 -5.51
N SER A 59 2.58 26.34 -6.37
CA SER A 59 1.82 26.35 -7.63
C SER A 59 2.21 25.24 -8.61
N TRP A 60 3.44 24.75 -8.52
CA TRP A 60 3.98 23.70 -9.38
C TRP A 60 3.50 22.30 -9.00
N VAL A 61 3.12 22.07 -7.73
CA VAL A 61 2.57 20.77 -7.29
C VAL A 61 1.19 20.61 -7.92
N LYS A 62 0.96 19.58 -8.72
CA LYS A 62 -0.28 19.32 -9.49
C LYS A 62 -0.77 17.89 -9.31
N ARG A 63 -2.06 17.67 -9.62
CA ARG A 63 -2.64 16.33 -9.70
C ARG A 63 -1.93 15.51 -10.76
N GLY A 64 -1.73 14.22 -10.49
CA GLY A 64 -1.10 13.26 -11.39
C GLY A 64 0.42 13.20 -11.30
N GLN A 65 1.06 14.11 -10.55
CA GLN A 65 2.50 14.04 -10.31
C GLN A 65 2.83 12.87 -9.40
N THR A 66 3.97 12.22 -9.67
CA THR A 66 4.49 11.13 -8.87
C THR A 66 5.05 11.68 -7.58
N ILE A 67 4.77 11.01 -6.47
CA ILE A 67 5.24 11.39 -5.16
C ILE A 67 5.93 10.21 -4.48
N HIS A 68 7.00 10.49 -3.75
CA HIS A 68 7.55 9.53 -2.81
C HIS A 68 7.98 10.18 -1.51
N VAL A 69 7.75 9.45 -0.43
CA VAL A 69 8.10 9.85 0.93
C VAL A 69 9.15 8.88 1.44
N ASP A 70 10.31 9.42 1.77
CA ASP A 70 11.29 8.72 2.59
C ASP A 70 11.21 9.22 4.02
N ALA A 71 11.19 8.31 4.99
CA ALA A 71 11.20 8.65 6.40
C ALA A 71 12.26 7.82 7.13
N GLY A 72 12.79 8.37 8.22
CA GLY A 72 13.72 7.66 9.09
C GLY A 72 14.30 8.57 10.17
N TYR A 73 15.46 8.22 10.69
CA TYR A 73 16.08 8.89 11.83
C TYR A 73 17.52 9.28 11.52
N ASP A 74 17.93 10.44 12.04
CA ASP A 74 19.32 10.89 12.05
C ASP A 74 20.00 10.84 10.66
N GLY A 75 19.24 11.20 9.62
CA GLY A 75 19.74 11.23 8.23
C GLY A 75 19.74 9.89 7.50
N PHE A 76 19.30 8.80 8.13
CA PHE A 76 18.98 7.55 7.45
C PHE A 76 17.53 7.53 7.00
N TYR A 77 17.28 7.08 5.78
CA TYR A 77 15.97 7.17 5.13
C TYR A 77 15.57 5.84 4.52
N GLN A 78 14.30 5.48 4.69
CA GLN A 78 13.64 4.38 3.98
C GLN A 78 12.40 4.90 3.28
N ARG A 79 12.17 4.42 2.06
CA ARG A 79 10.95 4.68 1.30
C ARG A 79 9.75 4.13 2.05
N VAL A 80 8.88 5.01 2.55
CA VAL A 80 7.66 4.62 3.27
C VAL A 80 6.42 4.71 2.40
N PHE A 81 6.41 5.55 1.37
CA PHE A 81 5.28 5.70 0.45
C PHE A 81 5.74 6.08 -0.96
N THR A 82 5.05 5.56 -1.97
CA THR A 82 5.17 5.94 -3.37
C THR A 82 3.76 5.98 -3.95
N GLY A 83 3.44 6.98 -4.75
CA GLY A 83 2.11 7.09 -5.33
C GLY A 83 1.98 8.31 -6.23
N THR A 84 0.74 8.80 -6.37
CA THR A 84 0.43 9.98 -7.18
C THR A 84 -0.42 10.98 -6.41
N VAL A 85 -0.21 12.27 -6.67
CA VAL A 85 -1.04 13.35 -6.12
C VAL A 85 -2.45 13.26 -6.72
N GLN A 86 -3.46 13.08 -5.88
CA GLN A 86 -4.87 12.99 -6.30
C GLN A 86 -5.56 14.34 -6.23
N ASP A 87 -5.39 15.05 -5.12
CA ASP A 87 -5.98 16.36 -4.92
C ASP A 87 -5.11 17.25 -4.03
N ARG A 88 -5.47 18.54 -4.03
CA ARG A 88 -4.80 19.60 -3.29
C ARG A 88 -5.88 20.49 -2.69
N SER A 89 -6.00 20.50 -1.38
CA SER A 89 -6.87 21.42 -0.65
C SER A 89 -6.06 22.64 -0.23
N ARG A 90 -6.51 23.85 -0.61
CA ARG A 90 -5.85 25.11 -0.27
C ARG A 90 -6.73 25.91 0.69
N GLY A 91 -6.23 26.15 1.90
CA GLY A 91 -6.76 27.09 2.86
C GLY A 91 -5.85 28.30 3.06
N LEU A 92 -6.30 29.27 3.85
CA LEU A 92 -5.47 30.39 4.26
C LEU A 92 -4.42 29.91 5.27
N GLY A 93 -3.15 29.86 4.87
CA GLY A 93 -2.03 29.44 5.72
C GLY A 93 -1.99 27.94 6.05
N ALA A 94 -2.79 27.14 5.36
CA ALA A 94 -2.78 25.69 5.46
C ALA A 94 -3.15 25.08 4.12
N GLY A 95 -2.56 23.95 3.77
CA GLY A 95 -2.97 23.16 2.63
C GLY A 95 -2.66 21.69 2.85
N THR A 96 -3.43 20.84 2.20
CA THR A 96 -3.26 19.39 2.27
C THR A 96 -3.08 18.85 0.87
N ILE A 97 -2.07 18.01 0.69
CA ILE A 97 -1.81 17.25 -0.53
C ILE A 97 -2.19 15.81 -0.25
N ASN A 98 -3.24 15.34 -0.91
CA ASN A 98 -3.71 13.96 -0.77
C ASN A 98 -3.19 13.12 -1.92
N CYS A 99 -2.62 11.97 -1.57
CA CYS A 99 -1.94 11.08 -2.47
C CYS A 99 -2.45 9.66 -2.29
N MET A 100 -2.43 8.89 -3.36
CA MET A 100 -2.82 7.48 -3.36
C MET A 100 -1.75 6.64 -4.03
N GLY A 101 -1.55 5.44 -3.51
CA GLY A 101 -0.63 4.44 -4.02
C GLY A 101 -1.03 3.91 -5.40
N GLU A 102 -0.19 3.04 -5.93
CA GLU A 102 -0.37 2.43 -7.26
C GLU A 102 -1.65 1.59 -7.33
N SER A 103 -2.03 0.96 -6.22
CA SER A 103 -3.27 0.15 -6.10
C SER A 103 -4.54 0.97 -6.37
N PHE A 104 -4.48 2.31 -6.35
CA PHE A 104 -5.62 3.15 -6.72
C PHE A 104 -6.10 2.91 -8.17
N LYS A 105 -5.20 2.52 -9.06
CA LYS A 105 -5.56 2.17 -10.44
C LYS A 105 -6.53 0.98 -10.50
N ILE A 106 -6.40 0.06 -9.53
CA ILE A 106 -7.28 -1.10 -9.37
C ILE A 106 -8.65 -0.65 -8.86
N GLU A 107 -8.70 0.13 -7.78
CA GLU A 107 -9.95 0.55 -7.10
C GLU A 107 -10.83 1.54 -7.89
N ARG A 108 -10.58 1.71 -9.19
CA ARG A 108 -11.48 2.49 -10.04
C ARG A 108 -12.81 1.75 -10.15
N GLY A 109 -13.90 2.44 -9.82
CA GLY A 109 -15.27 1.89 -9.90
C GLY A 109 -15.80 1.66 -11.32
N ILE A 110 -14.92 1.56 -12.32
CA ILE A 110 -15.30 1.31 -13.71
C ILE A 110 -15.31 -0.21 -13.91
N GLU A 111 -16.43 -0.74 -14.38
CA GLU A 111 -16.53 -2.14 -14.79
C GLU A 111 -15.69 -2.39 -16.05
N ILE A 112 -15.00 -3.52 -16.05
CA ILE A 112 -14.20 -3.96 -17.20
C ILE A 112 -14.92 -5.10 -17.91
N PRO A 113 -14.74 -5.25 -19.25
CA PRO A 113 -15.42 -6.28 -20.03
C PRO A 113 -15.15 -7.69 -19.49
N ALA A 114 -16.08 -8.61 -19.74
CA ALA A 114 -15.90 -10.02 -19.40
C ALA A 114 -14.61 -10.58 -20.03
N ARG A 115 -13.95 -11.48 -19.31
CA ARG A 115 -12.65 -12.04 -19.70
C ARG A 115 -12.68 -13.55 -19.69
N ASN A 116 -12.27 -14.15 -20.81
CA ASN A 116 -11.98 -15.56 -20.85
C ASN A 116 -10.64 -15.80 -20.16
N VAL A 117 -10.63 -16.67 -19.14
CA VAL A 117 -9.41 -17.05 -18.40
C VAL A 117 -9.10 -18.54 -18.58
N ASP A 118 -9.76 -19.19 -19.54
CA ASP A 118 -9.54 -20.59 -19.87
C ASP A 118 -8.10 -20.82 -20.36
N GLY A 119 -7.42 -21.78 -19.73
CA GLY A 119 -6.04 -22.14 -20.02
C GLY A 119 -4.98 -21.23 -19.38
N HIS A 120 -5.36 -20.13 -18.72
CA HIS A 120 -4.42 -19.28 -17.98
C HIS A 120 -4.16 -19.86 -16.59
N THR A 121 -2.95 -19.66 -16.07
CA THR A 121 -2.72 -19.83 -14.63
C THR A 121 -3.32 -18.67 -13.83
N VAL A 122 -3.54 -18.86 -12.53
CA VAL A 122 -4.14 -17.81 -11.67
C VAL A 122 -3.29 -16.54 -11.64
N ASP A 123 -1.95 -16.68 -11.64
CA ASP A 123 -1.04 -15.54 -11.76
C ASP A 123 -1.20 -14.83 -13.11
N GLU A 124 -1.15 -15.54 -14.24
CA GLU A 124 -1.36 -14.96 -15.59
C GLU A 124 -2.70 -14.20 -15.67
N ALA A 125 -3.79 -14.78 -15.16
CA ALA A 125 -5.10 -14.12 -15.16
C ALA A 125 -5.13 -12.85 -14.28
N ILE A 126 -4.41 -12.84 -13.16
CA ILE A 126 -4.27 -11.66 -12.29
C ILE A 126 -3.41 -10.59 -12.98
N GLU A 127 -2.27 -10.98 -13.55
CA GLU A 127 -1.35 -10.09 -14.26
C GLU A 127 -2.06 -9.41 -15.43
N ASP A 128 -2.82 -10.16 -16.22
CA ASP A 128 -3.62 -9.61 -17.32
C ASP A 128 -4.58 -8.51 -16.86
N ILE A 129 -5.16 -8.63 -15.65
CA ILE A 129 -6.08 -7.62 -15.10
C ILE A 129 -5.30 -6.40 -14.62
N LEU A 130 -4.16 -6.60 -13.96
CA LEU A 130 -3.28 -5.53 -13.50
C LEU A 130 -2.76 -4.70 -14.68
N ASP A 131 -2.31 -5.35 -15.75
CA ASP A 131 -1.88 -4.71 -17.00
C ASP A 131 -3.02 -3.91 -17.63
N TYR A 132 -4.23 -4.47 -17.64
CA TYR A 132 -5.40 -3.78 -18.19
C TYR A 132 -5.74 -2.49 -17.45
N VAL A 133 -5.67 -2.49 -16.12
CA VAL A 133 -5.89 -1.27 -15.32
C VAL A 133 -4.67 -0.34 -15.30
N GLY A 134 -3.55 -0.78 -15.90
CA GLY A 134 -2.30 -0.04 -16.05
C GLY A 134 -1.47 0.02 -14.79
N VAL A 135 -1.50 -1.02 -13.94
CA VAL A 135 -0.57 -1.15 -12.81
C VAL A 135 0.75 -1.67 -13.37
N ASP A 136 1.81 -0.87 -13.27
CA ASP A 136 3.07 -1.16 -13.98
C ASP A 136 4.13 -1.83 -13.07
N ASN A 137 3.95 -1.75 -11.75
CA ASN A 137 4.92 -2.22 -10.77
C ASN A 137 4.27 -3.23 -9.82
N TYR A 138 4.20 -4.49 -10.26
CA TYR A 138 3.61 -5.55 -9.47
C TYR A 138 4.52 -6.77 -9.29
N ASN A 139 4.07 -7.70 -8.45
CA ASN A 139 4.61 -9.04 -8.28
C ASN A 139 3.46 -9.97 -7.91
N VAL A 140 3.13 -10.90 -8.79
CA VAL A 140 2.13 -11.92 -8.51
C VAL A 140 2.87 -13.22 -8.22
N VAL A 141 2.54 -13.85 -7.09
CA VAL A 141 3.06 -15.15 -6.68
C VAL A 141 1.87 -15.98 -6.23
N ALA A 142 1.22 -16.61 -7.19
CA ALA A 142 0.14 -17.57 -6.97
C ALA A 142 0.64 -18.99 -7.26
N PRO A 143 0.01 -20.03 -6.69
CA PRO A 143 0.19 -21.41 -7.13
C PRO A 143 -0.07 -21.57 -8.64
N ALA A 144 0.67 -22.47 -9.29
CA ALA A 144 0.52 -22.77 -10.72
C ALA A 144 -0.73 -23.61 -11.03
N PHE A 145 -1.89 -23.13 -10.59
CA PHE A 145 -3.18 -23.74 -10.89
C PHE A 145 -3.71 -23.19 -12.22
N THR A 146 -3.94 -24.06 -13.20
CA THR A 146 -4.51 -23.68 -14.50
C THR A 146 -6.03 -23.66 -14.44
N LEU A 147 -6.59 -22.51 -14.78
CA LEU A 147 -8.03 -22.30 -14.88
C LEU A 147 -8.59 -23.02 -16.11
N GLY A 148 -9.80 -23.55 -15.98
CA GLY A 148 -10.57 -24.07 -17.11
C GLY A 148 -10.26 -25.50 -17.56
N THR A 149 -9.56 -26.26 -16.73
CA THR A 149 -9.32 -27.69 -16.99
C THR A 149 -10.60 -28.55 -17.03
N ALA A 150 -11.73 -28.08 -16.48
CA ALA A 150 -13.02 -28.80 -16.46
C ALA A 150 -14.18 -28.10 -17.19
N SER A 151 -14.07 -26.79 -17.48
CA SER A 151 -15.08 -25.96 -18.17
C SER A 151 -14.39 -24.72 -18.72
N SER A 152 -15.01 -23.89 -19.56
CA SER A 152 -14.41 -22.62 -20.00
C SER A 152 -14.79 -21.49 -19.04
N PRO A 153 -13.96 -21.15 -18.03
CA PRO A 153 -14.25 -20.12 -17.05
C PRO A 153 -14.20 -18.75 -17.73
N VAL A 154 -15.26 -17.98 -17.50
CA VAL A 154 -15.32 -16.58 -17.90
C VAL A 154 -15.53 -15.76 -16.64
N LEU A 155 -14.68 -14.75 -16.46
CA LEU A 155 -14.94 -13.70 -15.49
C LEU A 155 -16.01 -12.78 -16.09
N ASP A 156 -17.16 -12.73 -15.44
CA ASP A 156 -18.24 -11.83 -15.85
C ASP A 156 -17.80 -10.36 -15.81
N ARG A 157 -18.54 -9.51 -16.51
CA ARG A 157 -18.31 -8.06 -16.45
C ARG A 157 -18.48 -7.57 -15.01
N MET A 158 -17.40 -7.09 -14.41
CA MET A 158 -17.37 -6.55 -13.05
C MET A 158 -16.21 -5.56 -12.90
N THR A 159 -16.06 -4.95 -11.72
CA THR A 159 -14.93 -4.06 -11.43
C THR A 159 -13.62 -4.84 -11.32
N ALA A 160 -12.50 -4.21 -11.63
CA ALA A 160 -11.18 -4.81 -11.47
C ALA A 160 -10.91 -5.39 -10.06
N PRO A 161 -11.27 -4.71 -8.94
CA PRO A 161 -11.09 -5.29 -7.61
C PRO A 161 -11.94 -6.54 -7.42
N ALA A 162 -13.18 -6.59 -7.92
CA ALA A 162 -14.02 -7.78 -7.81
C ALA A 162 -13.45 -8.97 -8.59
N MET A 163 -12.92 -8.76 -9.81
CA MET A 163 -12.26 -9.83 -10.57
C MET A 163 -11.03 -10.35 -9.84
N LEU A 164 -10.21 -9.44 -9.29
CA LEU A 164 -9.02 -9.81 -8.54
C LEU A 164 -9.38 -10.56 -7.26
N GLU A 165 -10.39 -10.13 -6.51
CA GLU A 165 -10.86 -10.81 -5.31
C GLU A 165 -11.33 -12.24 -5.60
N LEU A 166 -12.03 -12.46 -6.72
CA LEU A 166 -12.43 -13.81 -7.14
C LEU A 166 -11.23 -14.70 -7.42
N LEU A 167 -10.27 -14.24 -8.23
CA LEU A 167 -9.07 -15.01 -8.57
C LEU A 167 -8.19 -15.25 -7.34
N MET A 168 -7.96 -14.22 -6.52
CA MET A 168 -7.19 -14.32 -5.29
C MET A 168 -7.87 -15.25 -4.27
N GLY A 169 -9.19 -15.32 -4.28
CA GLY A 169 -9.99 -16.22 -3.43
C GLY A 169 -9.76 -17.70 -3.70
N ILE A 170 -9.30 -18.08 -4.90
CA ILE A 170 -9.01 -19.48 -5.26
C ILE A 170 -7.87 -20.03 -4.38
N ASP A 171 -6.80 -19.25 -4.23
CA ASP A 171 -5.57 -19.68 -3.56
C ASP A 171 -5.32 -18.99 -2.20
N GLY A 172 -6.28 -18.19 -1.73
CA GLY A 172 -6.13 -17.42 -0.50
C GLY A 172 -5.03 -16.35 -0.59
N CYS A 173 -4.85 -15.77 -1.77
CA CYS A 173 -3.91 -14.67 -1.97
C CYS A 173 -4.42 -13.39 -1.32
N MET A 174 -3.49 -12.57 -0.85
CA MET A 174 -3.76 -11.20 -0.41
C MET A 174 -2.96 -10.21 -1.22
N ARG A 175 -3.58 -9.07 -1.49
CA ARG A 175 -2.96 -7.92 -2.14
C ARG A 175 -2.43 -6.98 -1.07
N MET A 176 -1.20 -6.53 -1.23
CA MET A 176 -0.56 -5.52 -0.40
C MET A 176 0.31 -4.62 -1.27
N GLU A 177 0.56 -3.39 -0.85
CA GLU A 177 1.45 -2.48 -1.56
C GLU A 177 2.60 -2.05 -0.65
N THR A 178 3.82 -2.15 -1.16
CA THR A 178 5.03 -1.81 -0.40
C THR A 178 5.25 -0.29 -0.38
N GLY A 179 6.16 0.18 0.49
CA GLY A 179 6.57 1.59 0.48
C GLY A 179 7.12 2.07 -0.88
N SER A 180 7.71 1.17 -1.67
CA SER A 180 8.22 1.47 -3.01
C SER A 180 7.14 1.57 -4.09
N GLY A 181 5.85 1.43 -3.72
CA GLY A 181 4.74 1.43 -4.68
C GLY A 181 4.66 0.16 -5.50
N ARG A 182 5.22 -0.96 -5.00
CA ARG A 182 5.09 -2.26 -5.66
C ARG A 182 3.87 -2.97 -5.11
N VAL A 183 2.94 -3.33 -5.99
CA VAL A 183 1.76 -4.14 -5.65
C VAL A 183 2.20 -5.61 -5.59
N ILE A 184 2.06 -6.25 -4.44
CA ILE A 184 2.38 -7.65 -4.24
C ILE A 184 1.07 -8.41 -4.02
N ILE A 185 0.84 -9.42 -4.83
CA ILE A 185 -0.24 -10.38 -4.65
C ILE A 185 0.40 -11.72 -4.37
N ARG A 186 0.18 -12.26 -3.17
CA ARG A 186 0.73 -13.56 -2.77
C ARG A 186 -0.13 -14.20 -1.69
N GLN A 187 0.01 -15.51 -1.53
CA GLN A 187 -0.50 -16.17 -0.34
C GLN A 187 0.22 -15.63 0.90
N VAL A 188 -0.55 -15.24 1.91
CA VAL A 188 -0.01 -14.83 3.21
C VAL A 188 -0.10 -16.03 4.12
N GLU A 189 1.07 -16.56 4.51
CA GLU A 189 1.15 -17.65 5.47
C GLU A 189 0.64 -17.15 6.82
N GLY A 190 -0.54 -17.65 7.23
CA GLY A 190 -1.18 -17.27 8.49
C GLY A 190 -0.54 -17.88 9.74
N LEU A 191 0.54 -18.65 9.60
CA LEU A 191 1.25 -19.23 10.72
C LEU A 191 2.08 -18.13 11.41
N PRO A 192 1.74 -17.75 12.67
CA PRO A 192 2.55 -16.78 13.39
C PRO A 192 3.96 -17.33 13.58
N SER A 193 4.97 -16.48 13.40
CA SER A 193 6.36 -16.84 13.66
C SER A 193 6.51 -17.38 15.08
N SER A 194 7.24 -18.49 15.24
CA SER A 194 7.57 -19.04 16.56
C SER A 194 8.53 -18.15 17.35
N THR A 195 9.15 -17.18 16.69
CA THR A 195 10.01 -16.16 17.30
C THR A 195 9.37 -14.78 17.21
N PRO A 196 9.35 -14.01 18.32
CA PRO A 196 8.91 -12.62 18.28
C PRO A 196 9.88 -11.81 17.41
N PHE A 197 9.32 -11.01 16.50
CA PHE A 197 10.12 -10.11 15.65
C PHE A 197 10.86 -9.06 16.48
N MET A 198 10.25 -8.58 17.56
CA MET A 198 10.85 -7.64 18.49
C MET A 198 10.25 -7.81 19.89
N SER A 199 11.09 -7.73 20.91
CA SER A 199 10.68 -7.72 22.31
C SER A 199 10.67 -6.29 22.82
N TYR A 200 9.52 -5.85 23.31
CA TYR A 200 9.36 -4.54 23.94
C TYR A 200 9.31 -4.70 25.46
N GLY A 201 9.79 -3.70 26.18
CA GLY A 201 9.83 -3.72 27.64
C GLY A 201 9.88 -2.32 28.21
N THR A 202 9.59 -2.20 29.50
CA THR A 202 9.66 -0.92 30.23
C THR A 202 11.08 -0.49 30.57
N THR A 203 12.05 -1.40 30.40
CA THR A 203 13.47 -1.18 30.72
C THR A 203 14.39 -1.27 29.50
N THR A 204 13.84 -1.55 28.30
CA THR A 204 14.59 -1.60 27.04
C THR A 204 14.51 -0.28 26.27
N ALA A 205 15.50 0.00 25.42
CA ALA A 205 15.65 1.27 24.70
C ALA A 205 14.53 1.55 23.66
N ALA A 206 13.71 0.56 23.32
CA ALA A 206 12.51 0.70 22.50
C ALA A 206 11.27 0.60 23.41
N GLY A 207 10.82 1.74 23.93
CA GLY A 207 9.66 1.81 24.81
C GLY A 207 8.35 1.76 24.03
N ILE A 208 7.39 0.96 24.50
CA ILE A 208 5.99 1.09 24.12
C ILE A 208 5.41 2.26 24.94
N ILE A 209 4.83 3.26 24.26
CA ILE A 209 4.17 4.41 24.92
C ILE A 209 2.73 4.05 25.29
N ALA A 210 2.06 3.24 24.47
CA ALA A 210 0.75 2.66 24.73
C ALA A 210 0.56 1.39 23.87
N GLY A 211 -0.20 0.43 24.37
CA GLY A 211 -0.56 -0.79 23.64
C GLY A 211 -1.91 -1.30 24.12
N GLU A 212 -2.70 -1.81 23.19
CA GLU A 212 -4.00 -2.41 23.47
C GLU A 212 -4.03 -3.83 22.89
N THR A 213 -4.66 -4.75 23.62
CA THR A 213 -4.94 -6.09 23.13
C THR A 213 -6.42 -6.16 22.78
N ARG A 214 -6.73 -6.58 21.56
CA ARG A 214 -8.10 -6.85 21.12
C ARG A 214 -8.22 -8.33 20.78
N GLU A 215 -9.07 -9.03 21.50
CA GLU A 215 -9.57 -10.33 21.08
C GLU A 215 -10.89 -10.11 20.34
N ASP A 216 -11.04 -10.68 19.14
CA ASP A 216 -12.28 -10.62 18.39
C ASP A 216 -12.96 -11.98 18.36
N PRO A 217 -13.93 -12.24 19.25
CA PRO A 217 -14.56 -13.54 19.34
C PRO A 217 -15.50 -13.84 18.16
N THR A 218 -15.84 -12.85 17.34
CA THR A 218 -16.85 -13.00 16.27
C THR A 218 -16.35 -13.85 15.09
N TYR A 219 -15.03 -14.02 14.97
CA TYR A 219 -14.41 -14.90 13.97
C TYR A 219 -14.31 -16.36 14.41
N PHE A 220 -14.61 -16.69 15.68
CA PHE A 220 -14.69 -18.10 16.09
C PHE A 220 -15.96 -18.73 15.52
N ARG A 221 -15.78 -19.73 14.66
CA ARG A 221 -16.88 -20.53 14.11
C ARG A 221 -16.84 -21.91 14.77
N ASN A 222 -17.91 -22.27 15.48
CA ASN A 222 -18.07 -23.63 16.04
C ASN A 222 -18.37 -24.68 14.96
N ARG A 223 -18.84 -24.24 13.79
CA ARG A 223 -19.13 -25.09 12.64
C ARG A 223 -19.04 -24.27 11.36
N VAL A 224 -18.37 -24.80 10.36
CA VAL A 224 -18.35 -24.28 8.98
C VAL A 224 -18.93 -25.38 8.09
N ILE A 225 -20.01 -25.07 7.36
CA ILE A 225 -20.60 -25.98 6.38
C ILE A 225 -20.26 -25.40 5.01
N VAL A 226 -19.47 -26.14 4.24
CA VAL A 226 -19.13 -25.79 2.85
C VAL A 226 -19.95 -26.68 1.95
N THR A 227 -20.78 -26.08 1.11
CA THR A 227 -21.51 -26.77 0.04
C THR A 227 -20.89 -26.35 -1.28
N GLY A 228 -20.11 -27.24 -1.90
CA GLY A 228 -19.58 -27.05 -3.25
C GLY A 228 -20.54 -27.58 -4.31
N ALA A 229 -20.49 -26.98 -5.50
CA ALA A 229 -20.97 -27.57 -6.75
C ALA A 229 -19.82 -28.30 -7.44
#